data_AF-A0AAV7QCY7-F1
#
_entry.id   AF-A0AAV7QCY7-F1
#
_cell.length_a   1.000
_cell.length_b   1.000
_cell.length_c   1.000
_cell.angle_alpha   90.00
_cell.angle_beta   90.00
_cell.angle_gamma   90.00
#
_symmetry.space_group_name_H-M   'P 1'
#
loop_
_entity.id
_entity.type
_entity.pdbx_description
1 polymer ?
#
loop_
_entity_poly.entity_id
_entity_poly.type
_entity_poly.pdbx_seq_one_letter_code
_entity_poly.pdbx_strand_id
1 'polypeptide(L)'
;MATLDELVKAITQFQAVVVSSKELAASLAERVSQLQDKVEKKEQNPTDRELLDLRQGNQDLVSYLANFNRLVAETSWPEEKQAVLFYMGLKEELKYIIAQIDPQPTDCQDLINLLLRLDHRLTERRGTSKKTGKYYLHVHDNRDSRTQKERTPEPIEIGTIRRPLTKEEKDLRRKNGQCLYCGRNGHFAKECPIKPKSKQGPFQKVAANAQVELEN
;
A
#
# COMPACT_ATOMS: atom_id res chain seq x y z
N MET A 1 47.91 20.99 67.91
CA MET A 1 47.93 22.00 66.84
C MET A 1 48.60 21.35 65.64
N ALA A 2 47.92 21.24 64.51
CA ALA A 2 48.56 20.74 63.28
C ALA A 2 49.71 21.68 62.92
N THR A 3 50.85 21.15 62.49
CA THR A 3 51.99 21.99 62.10
C THR A 3 51.72 22.64 60.75
N LEU A 4 52.35 23.79 60.48
CA LEU A 4 52.22 24.49 59.20
C LEU A 4 52.53 23.57 58.00
N ASP A 5 53.50 22.66 58.16
CA ASP A 5 53.87 21.67 57.15
C ASP A 5 52.75 20.67 56.82
N GLU A 6 51.97 20.24 57.81
CA GLU A 6 50.83 19.35 57.60
C GLU A 6 49.71 20.03 56.80
N LEU A 7 49.46 21.31 57.08
CA LEU A 7 48.47 22.11 56.33
C LEU A 7 48.91 22.36 54.88
N VAL A 8 50.19 22.69 54.66
CA VAL A 8 50.75 22.86 53.32
C VAL A 8 50.68 21.55 52.52
N LYS A 9 50.95 20.41 53.16
CA LYS A 9 50.84 19.08 52.55
C LYS A 9 49.38 18.72 52.20
N ALA A 10 48.42 19.06 53.06
CA ALA A 10 47.00 18.84 52.79
C ALA A 10 46.49 19.72 51.62
N ILE A 11 46.90 21.00 51.57
CA ILE A 11 46.53 21.93 50.49
C ILE A 11 47.10 21.47 49.16
N THR A 12 48.37 21.07 49.12
CA THR A 12 49.02 20.58 47.89
C THR A 12 48.39 19.28 47.39
N GLN A 13 48.03 18.35 48.28
CA GLN A 13 47.27 17.15 47.92
C GLN A 13 45.89 17.49 47.36
N PHE A 14 45.17 18.41 47.98
CA PHE A 14 43.85 18.84 47.50
C PHE A 14 43.95 19.52 46.12
N GLN A 15 44.96 20.38 45.92
CA GLN A 15 45.23 21.01 44.62
C GLN A 15 45.54 19.95 43.55
N ALA A 16 46.33 18.92 43.87
CA ALA A 16 46.61 17.83 42.94
C ALA A 16 45.34 17.06 42.53
N VAL A 17 44.43 16.78 43.48
CA VAL A 17 43.15 16.12 43.20
C VAL A 17 42.26 17.00 42.32
N VAL A 18 42.20 18.31 42.56
CA VAL A 18 41.43 19.25 41.75
C VAL A 18 41.97 19.34 40.32
N VAL A 19 43.30 19.33 40.14
CA VAL A 19 43.93 19.31 38.81
C VAL A 19 43.59 18.01 38.08
N SER A 20 43.77 16.86 38.72
CA SER A 20 43.43 15.55 38.14
C SER A 20 41.94 15.44 37.77
N SER A 21 41.04 15.98 38.60
CA SER A 21 39.61 16.01 38.31
C SER A 21 39.27 16.88 37.09
N LYS A 22 39.98 18.00 36.89
CA LYS A 22 39.80 18.86 35.71
C LYS A 22 40.30 18.19 34.44
N GLU A 23 41.42 17.48 34.52
CA GLU A 23 41.96 16.70 33.40
C GLU A 23 41.02 15.56 32.99
N LEU A 24 40.42 14.85 33.97
CA LEU A 24 39.41 13.83 33.72
C LEU A 24 38.15 14.42 33.06
N ALA A 25 37.69 15.59 33.52
CA ALA A 25 36.55 16.28 32.94
C ALA A 25 36.83 16.71 31.48
N ALA A 26 38.03 17.21 31.20
CA ALA A 26 38.46 17.56 29.85
C ALA A 26 38.53 16.31 28.94
N SER A 27 39.10 15.21 29.43
CA SER A 27 39.16 13.95 28.69
C SER A 27 37.77 13.38 28.39
N LEU A 28 36.84 13.47 29.33
CA LEU A 28 35.44 13.08 29.11
C LEU A 28 34.75 13.97 28.09
N ALA A 29 34.92 15.29 28.18
CA ALA A 29 34.34 16.23 27.21
C ALA A 29 34.85 15.96 25.79
N GLU A 30 36.14 15.69 25.64
CA GLU A 30 36.72 15.33 24.35
C GLU A 30 36.18 13.99 23.83
N ARG A 31 36.00 13.00 24.70
CA ARG A 31 35.40 11.71 24.34
C ARG A 31 33.94 11.84 23.94
N VAL A 32 33.16 12.70 24.60
CA VAL A 32 31.77 13.01 24.22
C VAL A 32 31.74 13.68 22.85
N SER A 33 32.61 14.66 22.60
CA SER A 33 32.72 15.32 21.30
C SER A 33 33.09 14.33 20.19
N GLN A 34 34.07 13.45 20.43
CA GLN A 34 34.46 12.40 19.48
C GLN A 34 33.32 11.40 19.20
N LEU A 35 32.47 11.13 20.20
CA LEU A 35 31.29 10.27 20.02
C LEU A 35 30.19 10.99 19.23
N GLN A 36 29.94 12.28 19.50
CA GLN A 36 28.98 13.09 18.74
C GLN A 36 29.38 13.18 17.26
N ASP A 37 30.65 13.48 16.96
CA ASP A 37 31.17 13.50 15.58
C ASP A 37 31.04 12.15 14.89
N LYS A 38 31.22 11.04 15.62
CA LYS A 38 31.05 9.68 15.08
C LYS A 38 29.59 9.36 14.80
N VAL A 39 28.66 9.86 15.61
CA VAL A 39 27.22 9.72 15.38
C VAL A 39 26.79 10.55 14.15
N GLU A 40 27.18 11.82 14.08
CA GLU A 40 26.84 12.69 12.94
C GLU A 40 27.43 12.20 11.62
N LYS A 41 28.69 11.73 11.62
CA LYS A 41 29.30 11.13 10.42
C LYS A 41 28.62 9.83 9.99
N LYS A 42 28.05 9.09 10.94
CA LYS A 42 27.31 7.85 10.64
C LYS A 42 25.91 8.15 10.09
N GLU A 43 25.29 9.26 10.46
CA GLU A 43 24.03 9.76 9.88
C GLU A 43 24.22 10.44 8.50
N GLN A 44 25.46 10.78 8.15
CA GLN A 44 25.83 11.38 6.86
C GLN A 44 26.34 10.34 5.85
N ASN A 45 26.08 9.06 6.07
CA ASN A 45 26.47 8.04 5.10
C ASN A 45 25.77 8.30 3.75
N PRO A 46 26.49 8.23 2.62
CA PRO A 46 25.90 8.45 1.30
C PRO A 46 24.74 7.47 1.03
N THR A 47 24.78 6.28 1.63
CA THR A 47 23.74 5.26 1.58
C THR A 47 22.45 5.67 2.31
N ASP A 48 22.55 6.43 3.41
CA ASP A 48 21.37 6.97 4.12
C ASP A 48 20.64 7.99 3.24
N ARG A 49 21.40 8.85 2.54
CA ARG A 49 20.84 9.80 1.57
C ARG A 49 20.21 9.08 0.38
N GLU A 50 20.89 8.06 -0.15
CA GLU A 50 20.38 7.25 -1.26
C GLU A 50 19.07 6.53 -0.86
N LEU A 51 18.95 6.06 0.39
CA LEU A 51 17.74 5.43 0.91
C LEU A 51 16.59 6.44 1.05
N LEU A 52 16.86 7.65 1.52
CA LEU A 52 15.87 8.74 1.64
C LEU A 52 15.32 9.19 0.28
N ASP A 53 16.18 9.20 -0.73
CA ASP A 53 15.83 9.61 -2.09
C ASP A 53 15.32 8.45 -2.97
N LEU A 54 15.33 7.21 -2.45
CA LEU A 54 14.88 6.05 -3.20
C LEU A 54 13.39 6.16 -3.55
N ARG A 55 13.08 6.09 -4.85
CA ARG A 55 11.71 6.07 -5.38
C ARG A 55 11.53 4.90 -6.33
N GLN A 56 10.37 4.26 -6.29
CA GLN A 56 10.01 3.16 -7.20
C GLN A 56 10.00 3.61 -8.66
N GLY A 57 9.60 4.87 -8.93
CA GLY A 57 9.60 5.44 -10.28
C GLY A 57 8.81 4.56 -11.26
N ASN A 58 9.45 4.15 -12.36
CA ASN A 58 8.86 3.25 -13.36
C ASN A 58 9.21 1.77 -13.13
N GLN A 59 10.03 1.45 -12.13
CA GLN A 59 10.47 0.08 -11.87
C GLN A 59 9.32 -0.79 -11.36
N ASP A 60 9.42 -2.10 -11.59
CA ASP A 60 8.54 -3.08 -10.96
C ASP A 60 8.81 -3.15 -9.44
N LEU A 61 7.85 -3.67 -8.69
CA LEU A 61 7.92 -3.71 -7.23
C LEU A 61 9.08 -4.58 -6.74
N VAL A 62 9.37 -5.70 -7.42
CA VAL A 62 10.41 -6.65 -7.02
C VAL A 62 11.80 -6.02 -7.16
N SER A 63 12.06 -5.38 -8.29
CA SER A 63 13.31 -4.62 -8.52
C SER A 63 13.50 -3.50 -7.50
N TYR A 64 12.42 -2.76 -7.20
CA TYR A 64 12.46 -1.70 -6.20
C TYR A 64 12.75 -2.25 -4.79
N LEU A 65 12.10 -3.35 -4.40
CA LEU A 65 12.33 -4.00 -3.12
C LEU A 65 13.77 -4.50 -2.96
N ALA A 66 14.36 -5.05 -4.03
CA ALA A 66 15.76 -5.48 -4.02
C ALA A 66 16.72 -4.31 -3.74
N ASN A 67 16.50 -3.17 -4.41
CA ASN A 67 17.30 -1.95 -4.19
C ASN A 67 17.12 -1.41 -2.77
N PHE A 68 15.88 -1.39 -2.28
CA PHE A 68 15.58 -0.97 -0.92
C PHE A 68 16.29 -1.86 0.11
N ASN A 69 16.19 -3.19 -0.02
CA ASN A 69 16.83 -4.13 0.91
C ASN A 69 18.36 -4.04 0.89
N ARG A 70 18.97 -3.80 -0.27
CA ARG A 70 20.41 -3.55 -0.38
C ARG A 70 20.81 -2.33 0.46
N LEU A 71 20.10 -1.22 0.31
CA LEU A 71 20.38 0.01 1.05
C LEU A 71 20.08 -0.15 2.55
N VAL A 72 18.97 -0.80 2.91
CA VAL A 72 18.65 -1.08 4.31
C VAL A 72 19.73 -1.93 4.97
N ALA A 73 20.27 -2.94 4.30
CA ALA A 73 21.34 -3.77 4.84
C ALA A 73 22.65 -2.99 5.11
N GLU A 74 22.91 -1.94 4.33
CA GLU A 74 24.08 -1.06 4.48
C GLU A 74 23.84 0.07 5.51
N THR A 75 22.60 0.26 5.95
CA THR A 75 22.22 1.35 6.85
C THR A 75 21.76 0.82 8.22
N SER A 76 21.86 1.65 9.26
CA SER A 76 21.59 1.23 10.65
C SER A 76 20.24 1.75 11.18
N TRP A 77 19.27 2.00 10.28
CA TRP A 77 17.98 2.59 10.66
C TRP A 77 17.10 1.58 11.39
N PRO A 78 16.32 2.02 12.40
CA PRO A 78 15.34 1.17 13.06
C PRO A 78 14.23 0.76 12.07
N GLU A 79 13.68 -0.44 12.27
CA GLU A 79 12.65 -1.06 11.41
C GLU A 79 11.41 -0.17 11.20
N GLU A 80 11.00 0.56 12.25
CA GLU A 80 9.92 1.55 12.19
C GLU A 80 10.12 2.59 11.09
N LYS A 81 11.36 3.07 10.93
CA LYS A 81 11.70 4.06 9.91
C LYS A 81 11.82 3.41 8.53
N GLN A 82 12.25 2.16 8.45
CA GLN A 82 12.34 1.43 7.18
C GLN A 82 10.96 1.28 6.53
N ALA A 83 9.92 0.92 7.31
CA ALA A 83 8.55 0.83 6.82
C ALA A 83 8.06 2.16 6.20
N VAL A 84 8.32 3.27 6.90
CA VAL A 84 7.94 4.62 6.45
C VAL A 84 8.69 5.00 5.17
N LEU A 85 10.01 4.77 5.12
CA LEU A 85 10.84 5.08 3.95
C LEU A 85 10.41 4.25 2.73
N PHE A 86 10.14 2.96 2.94
CA PHE A 86 9.62 2.08 1.91
C PHE A 86 8.29 2.60 1.37
N TYR A 87 7.33 2.90 2.26
CA TYR A 87 6.03 3.45 1.87
C TYR A 87 6.16 4.77 1.10
N MET A 88 7.01 5.69 1.56
CA MET A 88 7.23 6.98 0.91
C MET A 88 7.75 6.84 -0.53
N GLY A 89 8.60 5.84 -0.79
CA GLY A 89 9.15 5.59 -2.11
C GLY A 89 8.23 4.87 -3.10
N LEU A 90 7.10 4.32 -2.65
CA LEU A 90 6.14 3.62 -3.52
C LEU A 90 5.44 4.54 -4.54
N LYS A 91 4.97 3.95 -5.64
CA LYS A 91 4.07 4.58 -6.59
C LYS A 91 2.76 5.03 -5.93
N GLU A 92 2.25 6.17 -6.36
CA GLU A 92 1.00 6.76 -5.88
C GLU A 92 -0.20 5.81 -6.04
N GLU A 93 -0.23 5.05 -7.14
CA GLU A 93 -1.27 4.04 -7.39
C GLU A 93 -1.32 2.97 -6.28
N LEU A 94 -0.15 2.52 -5.80
CA LEU A 94 -0.07 1.52 -4.74
C LEU A 94 -0.42 2.12 -3.39
N LYS A 95 0.03 3.35 -3.10
CA LYS A 95 -0.35 4.09 -1.88
C LYS A 95 -1.86 4.28 -1.77
N TYR A 96 -2.50 4.67 -2.87
CA TYR A 96 -3.95 4.82 -2.93
C TYR A 96 -4.69 3.51 -2.66
N ILE A 97 -4.19 2.38 -3.21
CA ILE A 97 -4.77 1.07 -2.94
C ILE A 97 -4.58 0.68 -1.47
N ILE A 98 -3.40 0.89 -0.89
CA ILE A 98 -3.13 0.60 0.53
C ILE A 98 -4.06 1.41 1.44
N ALA A 99 -4.31 2.68 1.12
CA ALA A 99 -5.20 3.55 1.89
C ALA A 99 -6.67 3.04 1.95
N GLN A 100 -7.06 2.16 1.03
CA GLN A 100 -8.40 1.56 0.99
C GLN A 100 -8.50 0.20 1.70
N ILE A 101 -7.39 -0.30 2.25
CA ILE A 101 -7.32 -1.63 2.87
C ILE A 101 -7.35 -1.48 4.39
N ASP A 102 -8.22 -2.27 5.01
CA ASP A 102 -8.41 -2.36 6.46
C ASP A 102 -8.31 -3.85 6.87
N PRO A 103 -7.44 -4.23 7.81
CA PRO A 103 -6.52 -3.41 8.59
C PRO A 103 -5.34 -2.85 7.79
N GLN A 104 -4.87 -1.66 8.18
CA GLN A 104 -3.62 -1.08 7.69
C GLN A 104 -2.43 -1.95 8.12
N PRO A 105 -1.41 -2.11 7.25
CA PRO A 105 -0.20 -2.83 7.61
C PRO A 105 0.53 -2.10 8.74
N THR A 106 0.82 -2.82 9.82
CA THR A 106 1.50 -2.28 11.00
C THR A 106 3.03 -2.39 10.93
N ASP A 107 3.53 -3.33 10.12
CA ASP A 107 4.96 -3.61 9.97
C ASP A 107 5.42 -3.56 8.49
N CYS A 108 6.72 -3.35 8.29
CA CYS A 108 7.37 -3.36 6.99
C CYS A 108 7.13 -4.67 6.23
N GLN A 109 7.23 -5.82 6.90
CA GLN A 109 7.02 -7.10 6.24
C GLN A 109 5.56 -7.29 5.81
N ASP A 110 4.60 -6.88 6.64
CA ASP A 110 3.18 -6.94 6.30
C ASP A 110 2.86 -6.07 5.09
N LEU A 111 3.48 -4.87 5.01
CA LEU A 111 3.37 -3.98 3.87
C LEU A 111 3.94 -4.61 2.59
N ILE A 112 5.12 -5.24 2.65
CA ILE A 112 5.74 -5.94 1.52
C ILE A 112 4.85 -7.10 1.05
N ASN A 113 4.38 -7.93 1.97
CA ASN A 113 3.51 -9.07 1.67
C ASN A 113 2.17 -8.64 1.07
N LEU A 114 1.61 -7.52 1.53
CA LEU A 114 0.41 -6.93 0.94
C LEU A 114 0.67 -6.47 -0.50
N LEU A 115 1.76 -5.76 -0.71
CA LEU A 115 2.12 -5.21 -2.02
C LEU A 115 2.43 -6.28 -3.05
N LEU A 116 3.13 -7.35 -2.69
CA LEU A 116 3.39 -8.47 -3.60
C LEU A 116 2.10 -9.16 -4.04
N ARG A 117 1.13 -9.32 -3.12
CA ARG A 117 -0.21 -9.84 -3.48
C ARG A 117 -0.95 -8.92 -4.43
N LEU A 118 -0.85 -7.61 -4.22
CA LEU A 118 -1.46 -6.60 -5.10
C LEU A 118 -0.81 -6.60 -6.49
N ASP A 119 0.52 -6.68 -6.56
CA ASP A 119 1.28 -6.65 -7.82
C ASP A 119 0.97 -7.88 -8.70
N HIS A 120 0.87 -9.06 -8.10
CA HIS A 120 0.43 -10.27 -8.81
C HIS A 120 -0.98 -10.09 -9.40
N ARG A 121 -1.92 -9.55 -8.61
CA ARG A 121 -3.30 -9.28 -9.08
C ARG A 121 -3.35 -8.23 -10.19
N LEU A 122 -2.48 -7.22 -10.17
CA LEU A 122 -2.36 -6.21 -11.22
C LEU A 122 -1.76 -6.79 -12.51
N THR A 123 -0.76 -7.67 -12.37
CA THR A 123 -0.09 -8.33 -13.51
C THR A 123 -1.02 -9.30 -14.23
N GLU A 124 -1.73 -10.15 -13.50
CA GLU A 124 -2.77 -11.04 -14.05
C GLU A 124 -3.85 -10.28 -14.83
N ARG A 125 -4.23 -9.09 -14.34
CA ARG A 125 -5.20 -8.21 -15.00
C ARG A 125 -4.64 -7.58 -16.29
N ARG A 126 -3.35 -7.24 -16.33
CA ARG A 126 -2.67 -6.71 -17.53
C ARG A 126 -2.46 -7.78 -18.61
N GLY A 127 -2.17 -9.02 -18.22
CA GLY A 127 -2.05 -10.15 -19.15
C GLY A 127 -3.37 -10.56 -19.80
N THR A 128 -4.49 -10.39 -19.11
CA THR A 128 -5.82 -10.82 -19.57
C THR A 128 -6.67 -9.71 -20.19
N SER A 129 -6.29 -8.43 -20.05
CA SER A 129 -7.14 -7.30 -20.45
C SER A 129 -6.42 -6.30 -21.37
N LYS A 130 -6.51 -6.55 -22.68
CA LYS A 130 -6.34 -5.49 -23.70
C LYS A 130 -7.60 -4.62 -23.90
N LYS A 131 -8.66 -4.82 -23.10
CA LYS A 131 -9.94 -4.12 -23.28
C LYS A 131 -10.60 -3.90 -21.92
N THR A 132 -10.88 -2.65 -21.61
CA THR A 132 -11.54 -2.09 -20.42
C THR A 132 -10.61 -1.64 -19.29
N GLY A 133 -9.98 -0.48 -19.50
CA GLY A 133 -9.57 0.38 -18.40
C GLY A 133 -10.81 0.84 -17.64
N LYS A 134 -10.90 0.43 -16.37
CA LYS A 134 -11.70 1.05 -15.29
C LYS A 134 -11.29 0.37 -13.98
N TYR A 135 -10.53 1.12 -13.19
CA TYR A 135 -9.93 0.71 -11.93
C TYR A 135 -10.97 0.74 -10.82
N TYR A 136 -11.54 -0.42 -10.49
CA TYR A 136 -12.15 -0.66 -9.19
C TYR A 136 -11.71 -2.05 -8.74
N LEU A 137 -10.90 -2.12 -7.66
CA LEU A 137 -10.67 -3.35 -6.92
C LEU A 137 -11.84 -3.48 -5.94
N HIS A 138 -12.78 -4.38 -6.21
CA HIS A 138 -13.56 -4.96 -5.12
C HIS A 138 -12.65 -6.00 -4.45
N VAL A 139 -12.06 -5.61 -3.33
CA VAL A 139 -11.44 -6.54 -2.37
C VAL A 139 -12.55 -6.91 -1.39
N HIS A 140 -13.30 -7.95 -1.70
CA HIS A 140 -14.01 -8.67 -0.65
C HIS A 140 -13.20 -9.91 -0.31
N ASP A 141 -13.07 -10.06 1.00
CA ASP A 141 -12.34 -11.04 1.76
C ASP A 141 -12.42 -12.48 1.20
N ASN A 142 -11.28 -13.14 1.16
CA ASN A 142 -11.14 -14.53 0.78
C ASN A 142 -11.49 -15.40 1.99
N ARG A 143 -12.75 -15.82 2.12
CA ARG A 143 -13.06 -16.97 2.96
C ARG A 143 -12.81 -18.26 2.19
N ASP A 144 -11.62 -18.79 2.45
CA ASP A 144 -11.29 -20.21 2.29
C ASP A 144 -12.39 -21.07 2.91
N SER A 145 -13.00 -21.95 2.11
CA SER A 145 -13.80 -23.09 2.56
C SER A 145 -13.94 -24.09 1.42
N ARG A 146 -12.90 -24.91 1.25
CA ARG A 146 -13.04 -26.27 0.71
C ARG A 146 -14.14 -27.00 1.48
N THR A 147 -15.29 -27.22 0.86
CA THR A 147 -16.08 -28.44 1.07
C THR A 147 -16.80 -28.80 -0.22
N GLN A 148 -16.45 -29.96 -0.80
CA GLN A 148 -17.34 -30.69 -1.67
C GLN A 148 -18.56 -31.10 -0.84
N LYS A 149 -19.78 -30.74 -1.26
CA LYS A 149 -20.97 -31.53 -0.88
C LYS A 149 -22.06 -31.42 -1.94
N GLU A 150 -22.66 -32.58 -2.15
CA GLU A 150 -23.57 -32.97 -3.21
C GLU A 150 -24.92 -32.23 -3.19
N ARG A 151 -25.61 -32.36 -4.33
CA ARG A 151 -26.92 -31.80 -4.67
C ARG A 151 -28.03 -32.27 -3.71
N THR A 152 -28.97 -31.38 -3.39
CA THR A 152 -30.43 -31.55 -3.59
C THR A 152 -31.17 -30.21 -3.34
N PRO A 153 -32.38 -30.01 -3.89
CA PRO A 153 -32.97 -28.69 -4.12
C PRO A 153 -34.08 -28.34 -3.12
N GLU A 154 -33.97 -27.22 -2.42
CA GLU A 154 -35.10 -26.57 -1.72
C GLU A 154 -35.04 -25.04 -1.86
N PRO A 155 -36.19 -24.35 -1.80
CA PRO A 155 -36.43 -23.10 -2.52
C PRO A 155 -35.83 -21.90 -1.80
N ILE A 156 -34.82 -21.27 -2.39
CA ILE A 156 -34.27 -20.01 -1.88
C ILE A 156 -35.02 -18.84 -2.52
N GLU A 157 -35.63 -18.05 -1.65
CA GLU A 157 -36.35 -16.83 -1.94
C GLU A 157 -35.49 -15.81 -2.72
N ILE A 158 -36.15 -15.16 -3.67
CA ILE A 158 -35.54 -14.32 -4.70
C ILE A 158 -35.25 -12.93 -4.12
N GLY A 159 -33.99 -12.65 -3.81
CA GLY A 159 -33.55 -11.36 -3.30
C GLY A 159 -32.13 -10.95 -3.73
N THR A 160 -31.98 -10.62 -5.02
CA THR A 160 -30.98 -9.64 -5.53
C THR A 160 -29.47 -9.85 -5.26
N ILE A 161 -28.92 -11.02 -5.61
CA ILE A 161 -27.53 -11.11 -6.11
C ILE A 161 -27.54 -12.02 -7.35
N ARG A 162 -27.55 -11.43 -8.55
CA ARG A 162 -27.56 -12.22 -9.80
C ARG A 162 -26.16 -12.47 -10.29
N ARG A 163 -25.74 -13.74 -10.28
CA ARG A 163 -24.53 -14.21 -10.96
C ARG A 163 -24.61 -13.88 -12.46
N PRO A 164 -23.55 -13.38 -13.10
CA PRO A 164 -23.52 -13.20 -14.55
C PRO A 164 -23.77 -14.53 -15.26
N LEU A 165 -24.73 -14.56 -16.19
CA LEU A 165 -25.04 -15.75 -16.99
C LEU A 165 -23.83 -16.15 -17.84
N THR A 166 -23.49 -17.44 -17.82
CA THR A 166 -22.45 -18.00 -18.68
C THR A 166 -22.89 -17.98 -20.15
N LYS A 167 -21.96 -18.17 -21.08
CA LYS A 167 -22.26 -18.21 -22.52
C LYS A 167 -23.24 -19.34 -22.85
N GLU A 168 -23.02 -20.51 -22.26
CA GLU A 168 -23.86 -21.71 -22.43
C GLU A 168 -25.27 -21.49 -21.87
N GLU A 169 -25.41 -20.87 -20.69
CA GLU A 169 -26.71 -20.53 -20.12
C GLU A 169 -27.48 -19.52 -20.98
N LYS A 170 -26.79 -18.54 -21.59
CA LYS A 170 -27.42 -17.60 -22.52
C LYS A 170 -27.94 -18.30 -23.76
N ASP A 171 -27.19 -19.24 -24.32
CA ASP A 171 -27.58 -19.95 -25.53
C ASP A 171 -28.72 -20.93 -25.25
N LEU A 172 -28.72 -21.62 -24.11
CA LEU A 172 -29.85 -22.44 -23.66
C LEU A 172 -31.12 -21.60 -23.46
N ARG A 173 -31.00 -20.43 -22.82
CA ARG A 173 -32.15 -19.52 -22.64
C ARG A 173 -32.67 -18.98 -23.96
N ARG A 174 -31.80 -18.69 -24.93
CA ARG A 174 -32.21 -18.30 -26.29
C ARG A 174 -32.94 -19.43 -26.99
N LYS A 175 -32.40 -20.65 -26.94
CA LYS A 175 -33.02 -21.85 -27.54
C LYS A 175 -34.39 -22.14 -26.94
N ASN A 176 -34.55 -21.91 -25.64
CA ASN A 176 -35.79 -22.20 -24.91
C ASN A 176 -36.75 -20.98 -24.84
N GLY A 177 -36.44 -19.86 -25.50
CA GLY A 177 -37.31 -18.66 -25.49
C GLY A 177 -37.45 -17.98 -24.11
N GLN A 178 -36.45 -18.14 -23.24
CA GLN A 178 -36.43 -17.59 -21.89
C GLN A 178 -35.79 -16.20 -21.84
N CYS A 179 -36.36 -15.34 -21.01
CA CYS A 179 -35.83 -14.01 -20.74
C CYS A 179 -34.41 -14.08 -20.15
N LEU A 180 -33.46 -13.38 -20.78
CA LEU A 180 -32.08 -13.30 -20.31
C LEU A 180 -31.92 -12.52 -18.99
N TYR A 181 -32.97 -11.82 -18.53
CA TYR A 181 -32.95 -11.08 -17.27
C TYR A 181 -33.56 -11.88 -16.12
N CYS A 182 -34.78 -12.39 -16.27
CA CYS A 182 -35.51 -13.09 -15.19
C CYS A 182 -35.68 -14.60 -15.40
N GLY A 183 -35.34 -15.14 -16.57
CA GLY A 183 -35.46 -16.57 -16.89
C GLY A 183 -36.87 -17.06 -17.21
N ARG A 184 -37.90 -16.21 -17.19
CA ARG A 184 -39.27 -16.60 -17.56
C ARG A 184 -39.48 -16.60 -19.07
N ASN A 185 -40.37 -17.47 -19.55
CA ASN A 185 -40.80 -17.53 -20.94
C ASN A 185 -41.76 -16.39 -21.28
N GLY A 186 -41.93 -16.10 -22.59
CA GLY A 186 -42.94 -15.18 -23.10
C GLY A 186 -42.50 -13.73 -23.26
N HIS A 187 -41.25 -13.38 -22.90
CA HIS A 187 -40.68 -12.05 -23.18
C HIS A 187 -39.15 -12.11 -23.20
N PHE A 188 -38.51 -11.14 -23.84
CA PHE A 188 -37.05 -10.98 -23.81
C PHE A 188 -36.62 -9.90 -22.79
N ALA A 189 -35.33 -9.83 -22.49
CA ALA A 189 -34.79 -8.92 -21.46
C ALA A 189 -35.07 -7.42 -21.70
N LYS A 190 -35.50 -7.03 -22.90
CA LYS A 190 -35.94 -5.67 -23.22
C LYS A 190 -37.35 -5.36 -22.68
N GLU A 191 -38.21 -6.36 -22.66
CA GLU A 191 -39.62 -6.28 -22.25
C GLU A 191 -39.83 -6.89 -20.86
N CYS A 192 -38.75 -7.10 -20.11
CA CYS A 192 -38.86 -7.75 -18.81
C CYS A 192 -39.49 -6.80 -17.78
N PRO A 193 -40.64 -7.14 -17.18
CA PRO A 193 -41.36 -6.25 -16.27
C PRO A 193 -40.61 -6.03 -14.95
N ILE A 194 -39.65 -6.90 -14.63
CA ILE A 194 -38.85 -6.86 -13.40
C ILE A 194 -37.56 -6.05 -13.62
N LYS A 195 -37.21 -5.73 -14.87
CA LYS A 195 -35.99 -4.96 -15.16
C LYS A 195 -36.25 -3.49 -14.84
N PRO A 196 -35.46 -2.86 -13.94
CA PRO A 196 -35.61 -1.44 -13.69
C PRO A 196 -35.38 -0.70 -15.00
N LYS A 197 -36.36 0.12 -15.42
CA LYS A 197 -36.22 0.99 -16.59
C LYS A 197 -35.03 1.89 -16.31
N SER A 198 -33.92 1.67 -17.03
CA SER A 198 -32.73 2.48 -16.86
C SER A 198 -33.08 3.93 -17.17
N LYS A 199 -33.07 4.80 -16.15
CA LYS A 199 -32.96 6.25 -16.37
C LYS A 199 -31.71 6.43 -17.23
N GLN A 200 -31.89 7.03 -18.40
CA GLN A 200 -30.81 7.33 -19.34
C GLN A 200 -29.75 8.16 -18.58
N GLY A 201 -28.53 7.63 -18.47
CA GLY A 201 -27.40 8.38 -17.94
C GLY A 201 -27.06 9.57 -18.85
N PRO A 202 -26.45 10.65 -18.33
CA PRO A 202 -26.43 11.97 -18.98
C PRO A 202 -25.48 12.11 -20.20
N PHE A 203 -25.06 11.03 -20.85
CA PHE A 203 -24.04 11.06 -21.91
C PHE A 203 -24.54 10.65 -23.31
N GLN A 204 -25.80 10.96 -23.64
CA GLN A 204 -26.33 10.83 -25.01
C GLN A 204 -27.20 12.05 -25.41
N LYS A 205 -26.72 13.26 -25.13
CA LYS A 205 -27.26 14.50 -25.74
C LYS A 205 -26.13 15.36 -26.30
N VAL A 206 -25.46 14.87 -27.34
CA VAL A 206 -24.65 15.70 -28.26
C VAL A 206 -24.70 15.10 -29.66
N ALA A 207 -25.90 15.06 -30.26
CA ALA A 207 -26.12 14.83 -31.69
C ALA A 207 -27.60 15.07 -32.05
N ALA A 208 -28.12 16.27 -31.78
CA ALA A 208 -29.38 16.75 -32.33
C ALA A 208 -29.49 18.25 -32.01
N ASN A 209 -28.92 19.09 -32.86
CA ASN A 209 -29.43 20.43 -33.23
C ASN A 209 -28.35 21.22 -33.98
N ALA A 210 -28.36 21.10 -35.31
CA ALA A 210 -27.81 22.10 -36.21
C ALA A 210 -28.48 21.91 -37.58
N GLN A 211 -29.43 22.80 -37.91
CA GLN A 211 -29.88 23.26 -39.23
C GLN A 211 -31.41 23.50 -39.26
N VAL A 212 -31.82 24.68 -38.78
CA VAL A 212 -32.88 25.48 -39.42
C VAL A 212 -32.45 26.93 -39.24
N GLU A 213 -32.08 27.60 -40.34
CA GLU A 213 -32.17 29.05 -40.60
C GLU A 213 -31.18 29.41 -41.72
N LEU A 214 -31.60 29.19 -42.97
CA LEU A 214 -31.28 30.01 -44.14
C LEU A 214 -32.26 29.56 -45.24
N GLU A 215 -33.39 30.26 -45.33
CA GLU A 215 -34.14 30.58 -46.56
C GLU A 215 -35.47 31.25 -46.14
N ASN A 216 -35.36 32.57 -45.94
CA ASN A 216 -36.25 33.47 -46.67
C ASN A 216 -35.76 33.54 -48.12
#